data_AF-A0A2V6NQU8-F1
#
_entry.id   AF-A0A2V6NQU8-F1
#
_cell.length_a   1.000
_cell.length_b   1.000
_cell.length_c   1.000
_cell.angle_alpha   90.00
_cell.angle_beta   90.00
_cell.angle_gamma   90.00
#
_symmetry.space_group_name_H-M   'P 1'
#
loop_
_entity.id
_entity.type
_entity.pdbx_description
1 polymer ?
#
loop_
_entity_poly.entity_id
_entity_poly.type
_entity_poly.pdbx_seq_one_letter_code
_entity_poly.pdbx_strand_id
1 'polypeptide(L)'
;MRSVRTLLLVLLMLTPDGPASAQLQRWVDEQGTEHYTAPPGDPEPLAPRGTRIPFTPGSPVLIGAMISGRGPITLILDTGADRTVVTPQALSRLGISTDNARPARIKGVGGTVDAYGIWVDAIQVGDAKAGPFLVIAHDASINDADGILARDFLDNFKVTIDAGQGVVTLEPR
;
A
#
# COMPACT_ATOMS: atom_id res chain seq x y z
N MET A 1 -1.74 81.26 -5.82
CA MET A 1 -2.81 80.52 -5.10
C MET A 1 -3.08 79.20 -5.79
N ARG A 2 -2.86 78.10 -5.07
CA ARG A 2 -3.40 76.72 -5.20
C ARG A 2 -2.34 75.69 -4.80
N SER A 3 -2.28 75.53 -3.48
CA SER A 3 -2.01 74.36 -2.65
C SER A 3 -1.75 72.98 -3.29
N VAL A 4 -0.86 72.24 -2.58
CA VAL A 4 -0.94 70.80 -2.21
C VAL A 4 -0.44 69.83 -3.32
N ARG A 5 0.49 68.87 -3.11
CA ARG A 5 0.83 68.00 -1.96
C ARG A 5 2.23 67.36 -2.16
N THR A 6 3.05 67.39 -1.11
CA THR A 6 4.00 66.40 -0.55
C THR A 6 3.89 64.95 -1.13
N LEU A 7 4.93 64.15 -1.45
CA LEU A 7 5.96 63.48 -0.61
C LEU A 7 6.85 62.66 -1.61
N LEU A 8 8.18 62.78 -1.76
CA LEU A 8 9.36 62.47 -0.92
C LEU A 8 9.64 60.96 -0.64
N LEU A 9 10.72 60.45 -1.26
CA LEU A 9 11.74 59.45 -0.84
C LEU A 9 11.31 58.07 -0.26
N VAL A 10 12.09 56.97 -0.25
CA VAL A 10 13.32 56.43 -0.88
C VAL A 10 13.45 54.98 -0.36
N LEU A 11 14.00 54.08 -1.19
CA LEU A 11 14.86 52.92 -0.91
C LEU A 11 14.75 52.17 0.45
N LEU A 12 14.62 50.83 0.42
CA LEU A 12 15.63 49.86 0.93
C LEU A 12 15.17 48.41 0.71
N MET A 13 16.05 47.59 0.14
CA MET A 13 15.94 46.13 0.11
C MET A 13 16.00 45.57 1.53
N LEU A 14 15.07 44.71 1.91
CA LEU A 14 15.29 43.69 2.94
C LEU A 14 14.29 42.54 2.74
N THR A 15 14.80 41.37 2.38
CA THR A 15 14.07 40.10 2.40
C THR A 15 13.73 39.73 3.84
N PRO A 16 12.49 39.33 4.17
CA PRO A 16 12.26 38.66 5.44
C PRO A 16 12.53 37.16 5.28
N ASP A 17 13.75 36.74 5.61
CA ASP A 17 14.01 35.40 6.12
C ASP A 17 13.66 35.40 7.62
N GLY A 18 12.65 34.62 7.99
CA GLY A 18 12.30 34.35 9.39
C GLY A 18 11.17 33.32 9.46
N PRO A 19 11.19 32.37 10.42
CA PRO A 19 10.09 31.44 10.58
C PRO A 19 8.84 32.23 10.99
N ALA A 20 7.75 32.07 10.24
CA ALA A 20 6.46 32.62 10.61
C ALA A 20 5.98 31.95 11.90
N SER A 21 6.18 32.60 13.05
CA SER A 21 5.42 32.25 14.25
C SER A 21 3.98 32.66 14.01
N ALA A 22 3.14 31.69 13.63
CA ALA A 22 1.72 31.89 13.44
C ALA A 22 1.08 32.24 14.80
N GLN A 23 0.71 33.51 14.99
CA GLN A 23 -0.12 33.91 16.12
C GLN A 23 -1.57 33.48 15.83
N LEU A 24 -2.10 32.60 16.70
CA LEU A 24 -3.53 32.26 16.72
C LEU A 24 -4.32 33.53 17.04
N GLN A 25 -4.93 34.13 16.01
CA GLN A 25 -5.92 35.18 16.23
C GLN A 25 -7.24 34.52 16.62
N ARG A 26 -7.73 34.92 17.79
CA ARG A 26 -9.06 34.61 18.31
C ARG A 26 -9.92 35.86 18.14
N TRP A 27 -11.10 35.72 17.55
CA TRP A 27 -12.09 36.80 17.52
C TRP A 27 -13.46 36.26 17.88
N VAL A 28 -14.37 37.16 18.21
CA VAL A 28 -15.76 36.85 18.55
C VAL A 28 -16.63 37.53 17.51
N ASP A 29 -17.56 36.78 16.91
CA ASP A 29 -18.49 37.35 15.94
C ASP A 29 -19.61 38.17 16.61
N GLU A 30 -20.46 38.82 15.82
CA GLU A 30 -21.58 39.64 16.31
C GLU A 30 -22.63 38.83 17.09
N GLN A 31 -22.56 37.50 17.05
CA GLN A 31 -23.44 36.57 17.76
C GLN A 31 -22.81 36.04 19.06
N GLY A 32 -21.58 36.47 19.40
CA GLY A 32 -20.88 36.05 20.60
C GLY A 32 -20.15 34.71 20.47
N THR A 33 -20.04 34.16 19.26
CA THR A 33 -19.34 32.88 19.01
C THR A 33 -17.85 33.11 18.84
N GLU A 34 -17.04 32.34 19.55
CA GLU A 34 -15.59 32.42 19.45
C GLU A 34 -15.07 31.63 18.25
N HIS A 35 -14.33 32.31 17.38
CA HIS A 35 -13.70 31.73 16.20
C HIS A 35 -12.18 31.73 16.35
N TYR A 36 -11.56 30.64 15.90
CA TYR A 36 -10.10 30.49 15.81
C TYR A 36 -9.73 30.27 14.34
N THR A 37 -8.73 30.99 13.85
CA THR A 37 -8.05 30.59 12.59
C THR A 37 -7.31 29.29 12.85
N ALA A 38 -7.86 28.16 12.41
CA ALA A 38 -7.05 26.96 12.21
C ALA A 38 -6.02 27.29 11.10
N PRO A 39 -4.73 26.93 11.26
CA PRO A 39 -3.77 27.10 10.18
C PRO A 39 -4.30 26.38 8.93
N PRO A 40 -4.18 26.97 7.72
CA PRO A 40 -4.39 26.19 6.51
C PRO A 40 -3.26 25.16 6.44
N GLY A 41 -3.52 23.94 6.90
CA GLY A 41 -2.54 22.86 6.87
C GLY A 41 -2.39 22.06 8.16
N ASP A 42 -3.43 21.87 8.96
CA ASP A 42 -3.47 20.63 9.74
C ASP A 42 -3.70 19.49 8.73
N PRO A 43 -2.71 18.61 8.47
CA PRO A 43 -3.01 17.43 7.69
C PRO A 43 -4.07 16.67 8.49
N GLU A 44 -5.24 16.49 7.89
CA GLU A 44 -6.15 15.41 8.26
C GLU A 44 -5.29 14.18 8.61
N PRO A 45 -5.48 13.55 9.79
CA PRO A 45 -4.62 12.45 10.21
C PRO A 45 -4.48 11.50 9.04
N LEU A 46 -3.27 11.42 8.47
CA LEU A 46 -3.00 10.66 7.26
C LEU A 46 -3.66 9.30 7.48
N ALA A 47 -4.71 8.99 6.70
CA ALA A 47 -5.37 7.70 6.77
C ALA A 47 -4.28 6.63 6.87
N PRO A 48 -4.41 5.63 7.77
CA PRO A 48 -3.33 4.69 8.06
C PRO A 48 -2.70 4.24 6.75
N ARG A 49 -1.44 4.63 6.55
CA ARG A 49 -0.76 4.39 5.29
C ARG A 49 -0.53 2.89 5.22
N GLY A 50 -1.25 2.20 4.33
CA GLY A 50 -1.01 0.79 4.05
C GLY A 50 -2.15 -0.16 4.40
N THR A 51 -2.09 -1.34 3.80
CA THR A 51 -3.09 -2.39 3.97
C THR A 51 -2.83 -3.15 5.26
N ARG A 52 -3.82 -3.19 6.16
CA ARG A 52 -3.77 -3.95 7.42
C ARG A 52 -4.58 -5.24 7.28
N ILE A 53 -3.97 -6.36 7.67
CA ILE A 53 -4.49 -7.70 7.49
C ILE A 53 -4.50 -8.38 8.86
N PRO A 54 -5.66 -8.58 9.48
CA PRO A 54 -5.74 -9.30 10.75
C PRO A 54 -5.49 -10.80 10.54
N PHE A 55 -4.87 -11.44 11.52
CA PHE A 55 -4.66 -12.89 11.56
C PHE A 55 -4.65 -13.40 13.00
N THR A 56 -4.93 -14.69 13.17
CA THR A 56 -4.85 -15.34 14.48
C THR A 56 -3.40 -15.73 14.77
N PRO A 57 -2.77 -15.23 15.86
CA PRO A 57 -1.42 -15.62 16.23
C PRO A 57 -1.28 -17.15 16.34
N GLY A 58 -0.18 -17.69 15.80
CA GLY A 58 0.05 -19.14 15.74
C GLY A 58 -0.66 -19.87 14.60
N SER A 59 -1.48 -19.17 13.81
CA SER A 59 -2.09 -19.71 12.57
C SER A 59 -1.42 -19.12 11.33
N PRO A 60 -1.51 -19.78 10.16
CA PRO A 60 -1.11 -19.17 8.89
C PRO A 60 -1.84 -17.84 8.65
N VAL A 61 -1.14 -16.87 8.07
CA VAL A 61 -1.73 -15.58 7.67
C VAL A 61 -2.43 -15.77 6.33
N LEU A 62 -3.77 -15.89 6.35
CA LEU A 62 -4.60 -15.98 5.16
C LEU A 62 -4.95 -14.58 4.65
N ILE A 63 -4.79 -14.37 3.34
CA ILE A 63 -4.94 -13.08 2.69
C ILE A 63 -5.85 -13.22 1.47
N GLY A 64 -6.88 -12.37 1.38
CA GLY A 64 -7.64 -12.17 0.16
C GLY A 64 -6.83 -11.35 -0.86
N ALA A 65 -6.61 -11.90 -2.05
CA ALA A 65 -5.87 -11.25 -3.12
C ALA A 65 -6.66 -11.23 -4.43
N MET A 66 -6.43 -10.21 -5.26
CA MET A 66 -6.87 -10.16 -6.65
C MET A 66 -5.68 -10.32 -7.58
N ILE A 67 -5.86 -11.10 -8.65
CA ILE A 67 -4.87 -11.33 -9.70
C ILE A 67 -5.39 -10.71 -11.00
N SER A 68 -4.66 -9.74 -11.55
CA SER A 68 -5.09 -8.93 -12.70
C SER A 68 -6.53 -8.39 -12.56
N GLY A 69 -6.91 -7.94 -11.35
CA GLY A 69 -8.25 -7.43 -11.07
C GLY A 69 -9.35 -8.49 -10.95
N ARG A 70 -8.99 -9.78 -10.89
CA ARG A 70 -9.92 -10.91 -10.72
C ARG A 70 -9.72 -11.55 -9.36
N GLY A 71 -10.79 -11.79 -8.61
CA GLY A 71 -10.70 -12.30 -7.24
C GLY A 71 -11.96 -12.04 -6.41
N PRO A 72 -11.89 -12.24 -5.08
CA PRO A 72 -10.68 -12.63 -4.34
C PRO A 72 -10.34 -14.12 -4.46
N ILE A 73 -9.06 -14.45 -4.36
CA ILE A 73 -8.53 -15.79 -4.01
C ILE A 73 -7.86 -15.72 -2.64
N THR A 74 -7.78 -16.85 -1.94
CA THR A 74 -7.16 -16.90 -0.60
C THR A 74 -5.74 -17.39 -0.71
N LEU A 75 -4.75 -16.59 -0.32
CA LEU A 75 -3.33 -16.96 -0.31
C LEU A 75 -2.79 -17.00 1.12
N ILE A 76 -1.82 -17.88 1.37
CA ILE A 76 -1.01 -17.84 2.59
C ILE A 76 0.15 -16.87 2.37
N LEU A 77 0.35 -15.91 3.28
CA LEU A 77 1.57 -15.10 3.28
C LEU A 77 2.75 -15.98 3.71
N ASP A 78 3.75 -16.09 2.84
CA ASP A 78 4.96 -16.87 3.09
C ASP A 78 6.21 -16.03 2.81
N THR A 79 6.85 -15.56 3.88
CA THR A 79 8.13 -14.85 3.78
C THR A 79 9.31 -15.77 3.46
N GLY A 80 9.12 -17.10 3.50
CA GLY A 80 10.11 -18.11 3.15
C GLY A 80 10.19 -18.43 1.65
N ALA A 81 9.14 -18.14 0.88
CA ALA A 81 9.07 -18.41 -0.55
C ALA A 81 9.59 -17.25 -1.42
N ASP A 82 10.24 -17.57 -2.55
CA ASP A 82 10.76 -16.60 -3.53
C ASP A 82 9.73 -16.17 -4.59
N ARG A 83 8.75 -17.02 -4.88
CA ARG A 83 7.80 -16.85 -5.99
C ARG A 83 6.40 -17.14 -5.53
N THR A 84 5.46 -16.27 -5.93
CA THR A 84 4.04 -16.46 -5.66
C THR A 84 3.54 -17.67 -6.45
N VAL A 85 2.83 -18.55 -5.76
CA VAL A 85 2.25 -19.79 -6.31
C VAL A 85 0.74 -19.69 -6.23
N VAL A 86 0.05 -20.04 -7.30
CA VAL A 86 -1.42 -20.12 -7.33
C VAL A 86 -1.82 -21.45 -7.94
N THR A 87 -2.85 -22.09 -7.38
CA THR A 87 -3.33 -23.37 -7.92
C THR A 87 -3.91 -23.18 -9.33
N PRO A 88 -3.73 -24.15 -10.24
CA PRO A 88 -4.39 -24.12 -11.54
C PRO A 88 -5.91 -24.00 -11.43
N GLN A 89 -6.51 -24.58 -10.39
CA GLN A 89 -7.94 -24.47 -10.11
C GLN A 89 -8.35 -23.02 -9.83
N ALA A 90 -7.61 -22.29 -8.99
CA ALA A 90 -7.91 -20.90 -8.69
C ALA A 90 -7.75 -20.01 -9.95
N LEU A 91 -6.69 -20.21 -10.73
CA LEU A 91 -6.51 -19.50 -12.01
C LEU A 91 -7.67 -19.75 -12.98
N SER A 92 -8.14 -21.00 -13.07
CA SER A 92 -9.31 -21.38 -13.86
C SER A 92 -10.59 -20.69 -13.39
N ARG A 93 -10.85 -20.66 -12.07
CA ARG A 93 -12.00 -19.93 -11.50
C ARG A 93 -11.95 -18.43 -11.79
N LEU A 94 -10.76 -17.85 -11.86
CA LEU A 94 -10.55 -16.46 -12.26
C LEU A 94 -10.63 -16.24 -13.78
N GLY A 95 -10.78 -17.27 -14.60
CA GLY A 95 -10.74 -17.14 -16.06
C GLY A 95 -9.39 -16.65 -16.58
N ILE A 96 -8.30 -16.88 -15.84
CA ILE A 96 -6.94 -16.58 -16.26
C ILE A 96 -6.46 -17.75 -17.10
N SER A 97 -6.30 -17.52 -18.41
CA SER A 97 -5.79 -18.54 -19.33
C SER A 97 -4.37 -18.96 -18.96
N THR A 98 -4.14 -20.26 -18.95
CA THR A 98 -2.82 -20.88 -18.77
C THR A 98 -2.22 -21.33 -20.11
N ASP A 99 -2.79 -20.93 -21.24
CA ASP A 99 -2.40 -21.44 -22.57
C ASP A 99 -0.99 -21.01 -22.97
N ASN A 100 -0.56 -19.83 -22.49
CA ASN A 100 0.78 -19.31 -22.69
C ASN A 100 1.71 -19.58 -21.50
N ALA A 101 1.34 -20.51 -20.61
CA ALA A 101 2.16 -20.83 -19.46
C ALA A 101 3.48 -21.44 -19.91
N ARG A 102 4.58 -20.98 -19.32
CA ARG A 102 5.94 -21.39 -19.71
C ARG A 102 6.48 -22.39 -18.70
N PRO A 103 7.22 -23.43 -19.12
CA PRO A 103 7.91 -24.30 -18.20
C PRO A 103 8.76 -23.50 -17.22
N ALA A 104 8.64 -23.83 -15.94
CA ALA A 104 9.36 -23.24 -14.84
C ALA A 104 9.83 -24.36 -13.90
N ARG A 105 10.76 -24.03 -13.00
CA ARG A 105 11.26 -24.96 -12.01
C ARG A 105 11.29 -24.28 -10.65
N ILE A 106 10.69 -24.90 -9.66
CA ILE A 106 10.64 -24.40 -8.29
C ILE A 106 11.56 -25.26 -7.43
N LYS A 107 12.36 -24.62 -6.59
CA LYS A 107 13.16 -25.30 -5.56
C LYS A 107 12.54 -25.00 -4.20
N GLY A 108 12.18 -26.05 -3.46
CA GLY A 108 11.69 -25.97 -2.10
C GLY A 108 12.41 -26.96 -1.18
N VAL A 109 11.91 -27.09 0.05
CA VAL A 109 12.47 -28.01 1.05
C VAL A 109 12.36 -29.47 0.60
N GLY A 110 11.27 -29.83 -0.08
CA GLY A 110 11.05 -31.17 -0.62
C GLY A 110 11.83 -31.51 -1.89
N GLY A 111 12.71 -30.61 -2.35
CA GLY A 111 13.49 -30.79 -3.57
C GLY A 111 13.04 -29.82 -4.68
N THR A 112 13.23 -30.24 -5.92
CA THR A 112 12.98 -29.41 -7.09
C THR A 112 11.87 -30.03 -7.93
N VAL A 113 10.87 -29.22 -8.28
CA VAL A 113 9.70 -29.65 -9.05
C VAL A 113 9.56 -28.82 -10.31
N ASP A 114 9.15 -29.47 -11.40
CA ASP A 114 8.77 -28.78 -12.62
C ASP A 114 7.35 -28.20 -12.45
N ALA A 115 7.17 -26.97 -12.94
CA ALA A 115 5.94 -26.21 -12.83
C ALA A 115 5.73 -25.35 -14.07
N TYR A 116 4.69 -24.52 -14.08
CA TYR A 116 4.43 -23.59 -15.16
C TYR A 116 4.29 -22.17 -14.63
N GLY A 117 4.95 -21.21 -15.27
CA GLY A 117 4.85 -19.79 -14.94
C GLY A 117 3.91 -19.06 -15.88
N ILE A 118 3.06 -18.20 -15.32
CA ILE A 118 2.10 -17.36 -16.04
C ILE A 118 2.37 -15.90 -15.66
N TRP A 119 2.47 -15.03 -16.67
CA TRP A 119 2.57 -13.59 -16.43
C TRP A 119 1.20 -13.02 -16.12
N VAL A 120 1.14 -12.22 -15.06
CA VAL A 120 -0.05 -11.47 -14.63
C VAL A 120 0.32 -9.99 -14.50
N ASP A 121 -0.64 -9.12 -14.80
CA ASP A 121 -0.41 -7.66 -14.85
C ASP A 121 -0.16 -7.08 -13.47
N ALA A 122 -0.89 -7.58 -12.47
CA ALA A 122 -0.75 -7.15 -11.09
C ALA A 122 -1.29 -8.19 -10.11
N ILE A 123 -0.76 -8.16 -8.90
CA ILE A 123 -1.36 -8.76 -7.70
C ILE A 123 -1.79 -7.60 -6.81
N GLN A 124 -2.96 -7.73 -6.18
CA GLN A 124 -3.50 -6.73 -5.27
C GLN A 124 -4.01 -7.37 -3.97
N VAL A 125 -3.65 -6.79 -2.84
CA VAL A 125 -4.10 -7.14 -1.50
C VAL A 125 -4.55 -5.85 -0.82
N GLY A 126 -5.87 -5.68 -0.63
CA GLY A 126 -6.41 -4.38 -0.20
C GLY A 126 -5.97 -3.26 -1.16
N ASP A 127 -5.31 -2.25 -0.61
CA ASP A 127 -4.73 -1.13 -1.37
C ASP A 127 -3.30 -1.40 -1.86
N ALA A 128 -2.64 -2.45 -1.36
CA ALA A 128 -1.31 -2.85 -1.78
C ALA A 128 -1.38 -3.56 -3.14
N LYS A 129 -0.94 -2.87 -4.20
CA LYS A 129 -0.92 -3.39 -5.57
C LYS A 129 0.45 -3.25 -6.20
N ALA A 130 0.94 -4.31 -6.84
CA ALA A 130 2.21 -4.32 -7.55
C ALA A 130 2.13 -5.23 -8.78
N GLY A 131 3.07 -5.08 -9.70
CA GLY A 131 3.19 -5.92 -10.90
C GLY A 131 4.10 -5.30 -11.97
N PRO A 132 4.34 -6.01 -13.07
CA PRO A 132 3.85 -7.36 -13.38
C PRO A 132 4.61 -8.47 -12.65
N PHE A 133 4.01 -9.67 -12.55
CA PHE A 133 4.62 -10.82 -11.89
C PHE A 133 4.53 -12.09 -12.73
N LEU A 134 5.53 -12.96 -12.57
CA LEU A 134 5.48 -14.35 -13.02
C LEU A 134 4.94 -15.21 -11.86
N VAL A 135 3.66 -15.55 -11.91
CA VAL A 135 3.01 -16.43 -10.94
C VAL A 135 3.21 -17.88 -11.35
N ILE A 136 3.57 -18.73 -10.40
CA ILE A 136 3.72 -20.15 -10.67
C ILE A 136 2.39 -20.88 -10.48
N ALA A 137 1.90 -21.52 -11.55
CA ALA A 137 0.78 -22.43 -11.52
C ALA A 137 1.25 -23.82 -11.07
N HIS A 138 0.98 -24.17 -9.83
CA HIS A 138 1.32 -25.47 -9.27
C HIS A 138 0.32 -25.88 -8.20
N ASP A 139 0.07 -27.19 -8.08
CA ASP A 139 -0.79 -27.71 -7.02
C ASP A 139 0.00 -27.76 -5.71
N ALA A 140 0.07 -26.61 -5.07
CA ALA A 140 0.57 -26.43 -3.72
C ALA A 140 -0.60 -26.04 -2.80
N SER A 141 -1.75 -26.71 -2.97
CA SER A 141 -2.91 -26.51 -2.09
C SER A 141 -2.50 -26.81 -0.65
N ILE A 142 -2.28 -25.77 0.15
CA ILE A 142 -1.83 -25.85 1.53
C ILE A 142 -2.97 -25.33 2.40
N ASN A 143 -3.52 -26.19 3.27
CA ASN A 143 -4.56 -25.82 4.24
C ASN A 143 -5.76 -25.09 3.62
N ASP A 144 -6.32 -25.62 2.53
CA ASP A 144 -7.48 -25.07 1.80
C ASP A 144 -7.27 -23.67 1.18
N ALA A 145 -6.04 -23.15 1.15
CA ALA A 145 -5.70 -21.93 0.44
C ALA A 145 -5.48 -22.18 -1.07
N ASP A 146 -5.75 -21.16 -1.87
CA ASP A 146 -5.55 -21.13 -3.32
C ASP A 146 -4.08 -20.96 -3.73
N GLY A 147 -3.17 -20.82 -2.77
CA GLY A 147 -1.74 -20.71 -3.02
C GLY A 147 -0.98 -19.93 -1.95
N ILE A 148 0.16 -19.38 -2.37
CA ILE A 148 1.15 -18.71 -1.53
C ILE A 148 1.44 -17.32 -2.11
N LEU A 149 1.37 -16.29 -1.28
CA LEU A 149 1.87 -14.95 -1.57
C LEU A 149 3.30 -14.81 -1.03
N ALA A 150 4.26 -14.62 -1.93
CA ALA A 150 5.68 -14.77 -1.63
C ALA A 150 6.45 -13.45 -1.67
N ARG A 151 7.78 -13.54 -1.47
CA ARG A 151 8.68 -12.37 -1.45
C ARG A 151 8.69 -11.54 -2.73
N ASP A 152 8.46 -12.14 -3.90
CA ASP A 152 8.36 -11.40 -5.16
C ASP A 152 7.32 -10.27 -5.11
N PHE A 153 6.18 -10.50 -4.44
CA PHE A 153 5.21 -9.45 -4.14
C PHE A 153 5.60 -8.65 -2.90
N LEU A 154 5.92 -9.31 -1.77
CA LEU A 154 6.12 -8.68 -0.47
C LEU A 154 7.27 -7.67 -0.46
N ASP A 155 8.33 -7.91 -1.24
CA ASP A 155 9.51 -7.04 -1.33
C ASP A 155 9.21 -5.68 -1.97
N ASN A 156 8.03 -5.49 -2.59
CA ASN A 156 7.59 -4.19 -3.10
C ASN A 156 7.06 -3.27 -1.99
N PHE A 157 6.85 -3.79 -0.78
CA PHE A 157 6.26 -3.07 0.34
C PHE A 157 7.20 -3.05 1.54
N LYS A 158 6.94 -2.16 2.48
CA LYS A 158 7.43 -2.29 3.85
C LYS A 158 6.44 -3.18 4.59
N VAL A 159 6.88 -4.38 4.94
CA VAL A 159 6.05 -5.39 5.60
C VAL A 159 6.34 -5.37 7.09
N THR A 160 5.29 -5.21 7.90
CA THR A 160 5.36 -5.34 9.36
C THR A 160 4.43 -6.46 9.81
N ILE A 161 4.94 -7.42 10.58
CA ILE A 161 4.16 -8.51 11.15
C ILE A 161 4.19 -8.35 12.67
N ASP A 162 3.06 -7.94 13.26
CA ASP A 162 2.88 -7.88 14.70
C ASP A 162 2.07 -9.10 15.15
N ALA A 163 2.78 -10.14 15.60
CA ALA A 163 2.16 -11.36 16.10
C ALA A 163 1.49 -11.18 17.47
N GLY A 164 1.88 -10.16 18.24
CA GLY A 164 1.22 -9.86 19.51
C GLY A 164 -0.16 -9.24 19.30
N GLN A 165 -0.30 -8.43 18.25
CA GLN A 165 -1.57 -7.80 17.86
C GLN A 165 -2.34 -8.61 16.80
N GLY A 166 -1.74 -9.65 16.22
CA GLY A 166 -2.36 -10.44 15.15
C GLY A 166 -2.62 -9.60 13.91
N VAL A 167 -1.68 -8.75 13.49
CA VAL A 167 -1.83 -7.89 12.30
C VAL A 167 -0.58 -7.90 11.44
N VAL A 168 -0.76 -8.06 10.13
CA VAL A 168 0.23 -7.71 9.11
C VAL A 168 -0.11 -6.35 8.51
N THR A 169 0.90 -5.51 8.27
CA THR A 169 0.74 -4.22 7.57
C THR A 169 1.65 -4.19 6.35
N LEU A 170 1.08 -3.83 5.19
CA LEU A 170 1.77 -3.60 3.93
C LEU A 170 1.74 -2.11 3.59
N GLU A 171 2.86 -1.42 3.78
CA GLU A 171 2.98 0.00 3.48
C GLU A 171 3.75 0.21 2.14
N PRO A 172 3.36 1.19 1.31
CA PRO A 172 4.21 1.61 0.19
C PRO A 172 5.62 2.02 0.67
N ARG A 173 6.62 1.76 -0.16
CA ARG A 173 8.00 2.19 0.09
C ARG A 173 8.24 3.65 -0.31
#